data_AF-A0A9Q0WU51-F1
#
_entry.id   AF-A0A9Q0WU51-F1
#
_cell.length_a   1.000
_cell.length_b   1.000
_cell.length_c   1.000
_cell.angle_alpha   90.00
_cell.angle_beta   90.00
_cell.angle_gamma   90.00
#
_symmetry.space_group_name_H-M   'P 1'
#
loop_
_entity.id
_entity.type
_entity.pdbx_description
1 polymer ?
#
loop_
_entity_poly.entity_id
_entity_poly.type
_entity_poly.pdbx_seq_one_letter_code
_entity_poly.pdbx_strand_id
1 'polypeptide(L)'
;MIHNQLLQKAVEKLNTDDGNKCTFVILDLYNAMVSAIAQFRQGAENTEYKNPLQPCCFKIVDFMCAVDGVCADPKSSFFFDQGHPSDNGWNAIYSFLQGSLDKELRV
;
A
#
# COMPACT_ATOMS: atom_id res chain seq x y z
N MET A 1 2.72 16.68 2.64
CA MET A 1 1.78 15.98 1.73
C MET A 1 0.82 16.97 1.07
N ILE A 2 1.31 17.81 0.15
CA ILE A 2 0.44 18.80 -0.52
C ILE A 2 -0.50 18.10 -1.52
N HIS A 3 -0.01 17.07 -2.22
CA HIS A 3 -0.80 16.28 -3.16
C HIS A 3 -2.10 15.74 -2.53
N ASN A 4 -2.01 15.05 -1.39
CA ASN A 4 -3.19 14.44 -0.75
C ASN A 4 -4.20 15.49 -0.27
N GLN A 5 -3.73 16.66 0.19
CA GLN A 5 -4.62 17.77 0.56
C GLN A 5 -5.33 18.39 -0.65
N LEU A 6 -4.64 18.51 -1.79
CA LEU A 6 -5.25 18.99 -3.02
C LEU A 6 -6.25 17.98 -3.60
N LEU A 7 -5.95 16.68 -3.50
CA LEU A 7 -6.87 15.61 -3.88
C LEU A 7 -8.17 15.66 -3.07
N GLN A 8 -8.09 15.85 -1.74
CA GLN A 8 -9.25 16.04 -0.88
C GLN A 8 -10.14 17.20 -1.35
N LYS A 9 -9.56 18.37 -1.59
CA LYS A 9 -10.29 19.53 -2.10
C LYS A 9 -10.94 19.28 -3.47
N ALA A 10 -10.26 18.54 -4.35
CA ALA A 10 -10.79 18.21 -5.67
C ALA A 10 -11.99 17.26 -5.57
N VAL A 11 -11.93 16.25 -4.69
CA VAL A 11 -13.04 15.31 -4.46
C VAL A 11 -14.21 15.98 -3.75
N GLU A 12 -13.96 16.86 -2.78
CA GLU A 12 -15.00 17.70 -2.17
C GLU A 12 -15.76 18.51 -3.24
N LYS A 13 -15.01 19.15 -4.15
CA LYS A 13 -15.59 19.90 -5.27
C LYS A 13 -16.43 19.01 -6.20
N LEU A 14 -15.96 17.81 -6.52
CA LEU A 14 -16.71 16.86 -7.36
C LEU A 14 -18.04 16.46 -6.73
N ASN A 15 -18.04 16.19 -5.41
CA ASN A 15 -19.25 15.84 -4.68
C ASN A 15 -20.25 17.00 -4.57
N THR A 16 -19.80 18.26 -4.63
CA THR A 16 -20.70 19.42 -4.59
C THR A 16 -21.20 19.88 -5.96
N ASP A 17 -20.33 19.84 -6.99
CA ASP A 17 -20.59 20.47 -8.28
C ASP A 17 -21.62 19.71 -9.13
N ASP A 18 -21.78 18.40 -8.93
CA ASP A 18 -22.73 17.58 -9.70
C ASP A 18 -24.15 17.57 -9.11
N GLY A 19 -24.36 18.24 -7.97
CA GLY A 19 -25.61 18.22 -7.22
C GLY A 19 -25.82 16.95 -6.39
N ASN A 20 -24.74 16.29 -5.95
CA ASN A 20 -24.72 15.00 -5.26
C ASN A 20 -25.28 13.84 -6.12
N LYS A 21 -25.03 13.85 -7.43
CA LYS A 21 -25.50 12.79 -8.35
C LYS A 21 -24.61 11.55 -8.31
N CYS A 22 -23.31 11.77 -8.15
CA CYS A 22 -22.31 10.73 -7.94
C CYS A 22 -21.71 10.91 -6.55
N THR A 23 -21.18 9.82 -6.00
CA THR A 23 -20.40 9.84 -4.77
C THR A 23 -18.96 9.49 -5.09
N PHE A 24 -18.07 10.45 -4.87
CA PHE A 24 -16.63 10.27 -5.00
C PHE A 24 -16.03 10.09 -3.62
N VAL A 25 -15.28 9.00 -3.45
CA VAL A 25 -14.65 8.63 -2.18
C VAL A 25 -13.14 8.58 -2.34
N ILE A 26 -12.42 8.87 -1.27
CA ILE A 26 -10.96 8.77 -1.25
C ILE A 26 -10.58 7.54 -0.44
N LEU A 27 -9.89 6.61 -1.08
CA LEU A 27 -9.16 5.57 -0.37
C LEU A 27 -7.88 6.18 0.21
N ASP A 28 -7.78 6.19 1.53
CA ASP A 28 -6.60 6.72 2.22
C ASP A 28 -5.43 5.72 2.18
N LEU A 29 -4.89 5.54 0.96
CA LEU A 29 -3.75 4.67 0.69
C LEU A 29 -2.50 5.08 1.48
N TYR A 30 -2.34 6.37 1.78
CA TYR A 30 -1.19 6.86 2.53
C TYR A 30 -1.19 6.31 3.96
N ASN A 31 -2.28 6.52 4.71
CA ASN A 31 -2.36 6.03 6.08
C ASN A 31 -2.41 4.51 6.11
N ALA A 32 -3.13 3.86 5.18
CA ALA A 32 -3.13 2.40 5.07
C ALA A 32 -1.71 1.82 4.89
N MET A 33 -0.91 2.40 3.99
CA MET A 33 0.47 1.96 3.77
C MET A 33 1.37 2.19 4.98
N VAL A 34 1.32 3.37 5.60
CA VAL A 34 2.14 3.67 6.80
C VAL A 34 1.77 2.75 7.95
N SER A 35 0.48 2.50 8.18
CA SER A 35 -0.01 1.57 9.21
C SER A 35 0.40 0.13 8.93
N ALA A 36 0.32 -0.33 7.68
CA ALA A 36 0.75 -1.68 7.30
C ALA A 36 2.26 -1.90 7.52
N ILE A 37 3.10 -0.93 7.14
CA ILE A 37 4.55 -0.98 7.41
C ILE A 37 4.83 -1.01 8.92
N ALA A 38 4.10 -0.21 9.70
CA ALA A 38 4.25 -0.17 11.15
C ALA A 38 3.85 -1.50 11.81
N GLN A 39 2.74 -2.12 11.37
CA GLN A 39 2.31 -3.43 11.84
C GLN A 39 3.33 -4.52 11.48
N PHE A 40 3.86 -4.50 10.26
CA PHE A 40 4.93 -5.41 9.83
C PHE A 40 6.15 -5.32 10.74
N ARG A 41 6.58 -4.09 11.05
CA ARG A 41 7.72 -3.86 11.94
C ARG A 41 7.51 -4.48 13.34
N GLN A 42 6.30 -4.38 13.88
CA GLN A 42 5.95 -4.99 15.18
C GLN A 42 5.95 -6.52 15.12
N GLY A 43 5.42 -7.12 14.04
CA GLY A 43 5.45 -8.58 13.85
C GLY A 43 6.85 -9.15 13.58
N ALA A 44 7.73 -8.33 13.02
CA ALA A 44 9.10 -8.72 12.66
C ALA A 44 10.08 -8.74 13.85
N GLU A 45 9.71 -8.25 15.04
CA GLU A 45 10.60 -8.26 16.23
C GLU A 45 11.05 -9.67 16.62
N ASN A 46 10.37 -10.73 16.13
CA ASN A 46 10.67 -12.13 16.43
C ASN A 46 11.21 -12.95 15.25
N THR A 47 11.56 -12.34 14.10
CA THR A 47 12.09 -13.08 12.93
C THR A 47 13.34 -12.43 12.34
N GLU A 48 14.09 -13.18 11.52
CA GLU A 48 15.28 -12.70 10.80
C GLU A 48 14.95 -11.61 9.74
N TYR A 49 13.67 -11.47 9.39
CA TYR A 49 13.13 -10.54 8.38
C TYR A 49 12.80 -9.16 8.98
N LYS A 50 13.80 -8.55 9.64
CA LYS A 50 13.64 -7.40 10.54
C LYS A 50 13.28 -6.06 9.89
N ASN A 51 13.45 -5.92 8.57
CA ASN A 51 13.26 -4.63 7.91
C ASN A 51 12.16 -4.70 6.85
N PRO A 52 10.95 -4.19 7.14
CA PRO A 52 9.88 -4.15 6.15
C PRO A 52 10.17 -3.21 4.98
N LEU A 53 11.19 -2.36 5.05
CA LEU A 53 11.63 -1.51 3.94
C LEU A 53 12.66 -2.19 3.03
N GLN A 54 13.12 -3.39 3.38
CA GLN A 54 14.04 -4.14 2.54
C GLN A 54 13.28 -4.77 1.37
N PRO A 55 13.66 -4.50 0.11
CA PRO A 55 13.05 -5.13 -1.04
C PRO A 55 13.44 -6.61 -1.13
N CYS A 56 12.53 -7.46 -1.62
CA CYS A 56 12.85 -8.86 -1.90
C CYS A 56 13.75 -9.01 -3.14
N CYS A 57 13.54 -8.18 -4.16
CA CYS A 57 14.34 -8.11 -5.36
C CYS A 57 15.51 -7.16 -5.15
N PHE A 58 16.74 -7.69 -5.15
CA PHE A 58 17.96 -6.89 -5.03
C PHE A 58 18.75 -6.79 -6.35
N LYS A 59 18.29 -7.45 -7.42
CA LYS A 59 18.93 -7.43 -8.74
C LYS A 59 17.90 -7.33 -9.85
N ILE A 60 17.82 -6.14 -10.46
CA ILE A 60 16.95 -5.84 -11.60
C ILE A 60 17.78 -5.90 -12.88
N VAL A 61 17.30 -6.62 -13.89
CA VAL A 61 17.86 -6.70 -15.24
C VAL A 61 16.70 -6.48 -16.22
N ASP A 62 16.82 -5.49 -17.11
CA ASP A 62 15.78 -5.13 -18.09
C ASP A 62 14.37 -5.00 -17.47
N PHE A 63 14.28 -4.26 -16.36
CA PHE A 63 13.04 -4.01 -15.61
C PHE A 63 12.41 -5.24 -14.94
N MET A 64 13.06 -6.40 -15.01
CA MET A 64 12.62 -7.63 -14.35
C MET A 64 13.56 -8.00 -13.20
N CYS A 65 13.01 -8.66 -12.18
CA CYS A 65 13.86 -9.23 -11.15
C CYS A 65 14.57 -10.48 -11.70
N ALA A 66 15.90 -10.50 -11.61
CA ALA A 66 16.65 -11.70 -11.95
C ALA A 66 16.29 -12.83 -10.97
N VAL A 67 16.24 -14.08 -11.44
CA VAL A 67 15.90 -15.24 -10.59
C VAL A 67 16.86 -15.39 -9.41
N ASP A 68 18.16 -15.11 -9.63
CA ASP A 68 19.19 -15.09 -8.58
C ASP A 68 19.17 -13.83 -7.70
N GLY A 69 18.27 -12.89 -8.01
CA GLY A 69 18.06 -11.62 -7.33
C GLY A 69 16.89 -11.59 -6.35
N VAL A 70 16.16 -12.70 -6.23
CA VAL A 70 14.98 -12.83 -5.37
C VAL A 70 15.40 -13.28 -3.98
N CYS A 71 14.82 -12.69 -2.93
CA CYS A 71 15.07 -13.04 -1.54
C CYS A 71 14.65 -14.49 -1.20
N ALA A 72 15.16 -15.01 -0.08
CA ALA A 72 14.92 -16.39 0.34
C ALA A 72 13.44 -16.71 0.65
N ASP A 73 12.69 -15.73 1.15
CA ASP A 73 11.26 -15.87 1.44
C ASP A 73 10.44 -14.70 0.85
N PRO A 74 10.07 -14.78 -0.44
CA PRO A 74 9.29 -13.74 -1.11
C PRO A 74 7.89 -13.55 -0.53
N LYS A 75 7.35 -14.57 0.15
CA LYS A 75 5.99 -14.53 0.71
C LYS A 75 5.91 -13.71 1.98
N SER A 76 7.03 -13.49 2.68
CA SER A 76 7.08 -12.67 3.89
C SER A 76 7.56 -11.25 3.65
N SER A 77 8.04 -10.89 2.44
CA SER A 77 8.50 -9.53 2.18
C SER A 77 7.32 -8.55 2.12
N PHE A 78 7.54 -7.30 2.54
CA PHE A 78 6.56 -6.23 2.33
C PHE A 78 6.76 -5.56 0.96
N PHE A 79 8.01 -5.25 0.60
CA PHE A 79 8.35 -4.73 -0.72
C PHE A 79 8.86 -5.82 -1.65
N PHE A 80 8.45 -5.76 -2.92
CA PHE A 80 9.05 -6.54 -3.98
C PHE A 80 10.35 -5.89 -4.44
N ASP A 81 10.30 -4.61 -4.83
CA ASP A 81 11.48 -3.82 -5.23
C ASP A 81 11.51 -2.48 -4.47
N GLN A 82 12.29 -1.50 -4.93
CA GLN A 82 12.44 -0.21 -4.24
C GLN A 82 11.19 0.70 -4.29
N GLY A 83 10.19 0.39 -5.13
CA GLY A 83 9.00 1.22 -5.33
C GLY A 83 7.67 0.49 -5.14
N HIS A 84 7.66 -0.84 -5.27
CA HIS A 84 6.43 -1.63 -5.33
C HIS A 84 6.29 -2.59 -4.14
N PRO A 85 5.15 -2.56 -3.42
CA PRO A 85 4.81 -3.62 -2.47
C PRO A 85 4.77 -4.99 -3.16
N SER A 86 5.10 -6.05 -2.43
CA SER A 86 4.87 -7.44 -2.83
C SER A 86 3.38 -7.79 -2.71
N ASP A 87 2.98 -9.00 -3.12
CA ASP A 87 1.63 -9.52 -2.86
C ASP A 87 1.26 -9.48 -1.36
N ASN A 88 2.22 -9.82 -0.50
CA ASN A 88 2.02 -9.79 0.95
C ASN A 88 1.93 -8.34 1.48
N GLY A 89 2.74 -7.42 0.92
CA GLY A 89 2.62 -5.98 1.20
C GLY A 89 1.24 -5.43 0.81
N TRP A 90 0.73 -5.77 -0.37
CA TRP A 90 -0.60 -5.37 -0.81
C TRP A 90 -1.71 -5.96 0.05
N ASN A 91 -1.62 -7.23 0.45
CA ASN A 91 -2.58 -7.83 1.38
C ASN A 91 -2.62 -7.10 2.72
N ALA A 92 -1.47 -6.69 3.23
CA ALA A 92 -1.38 -5.93 4.47
C ALA A 92 -1.99 -4.53 4.32
N ILE A 93 -1.68 -3.81 3.25
CA ILE A 93 -2.29 -2.51 2.93
C ILE A 93 -3.82 -2.64 2.84
N TYR A 94 -4.29 -3.67 2.14
CA TYR A 94 -5.72 -3.94 1.96
C TYR A 94 -6.45 -4.14 3.30
N SER A 95 -5.85 -4.83 4.27
CA SER A 95 -6.48 -5.03 5.58
C SER A 95 -6.79 -3.71 6.33
N PHE A 96 -6.05 -2.64 6.07
CA PHE A 96 -6.34 -1.31 6.61
C PHE A 96 -7.37 -0.53 5.79
N LEU A 97 -7.61 -0.91 4.54
CA LEU A 97 -8.61 -0.30 3.67
C LEU A 97 -9.98 -0.96 3.77
N GLN A 98 -10.01 -2.25 4.13
CA GLN A 98 -11.22 -3.08 4.11
C GLN A 98 -12.40 -2.42 4.82
N GLY A 99 -12.22 -1.92 6.04
CA GLY A 99 -13.29 -1.26 6.78
C GLY A 99 -13.86 -0.01 6.09
N SER A 100 -13.02 0.76 5.39
CA SER A 100 -13.47 1.91 4.60
C SER A 100 -14.16 1.47 3.30
N LEU A 101 -13.64 0.44 2.63
CA LEU A 101 -14.23 -0.13 1.42
C LEU A 101 -15.64 -0.68 1.68
N ASP A 102 -15.81 -1.45 2.75
CA ASP A 102 -17.10 -2.04 3.13
C ASP A 102 -18.14 -0.94 3.43
N LYS A 103 -17.70 0.15 4.08
CA LYS A 103 -18.56 1.27 4.49
C LYS A 103 -18.91 2.20 3.34
N GLU A 104 -17.93 2.54 2.50
CA GLU A 104 -18.03 3.61 1.50
C GLU A 104 -18.40 3.10 0.11
N LEU A 105 -17.99 1.87 -0.24
CA LEU A 105 -18.16 1.31 -1.58
C LEU A 105 -18.99 0.02 -1.63
N ARG A 106 -19.33 -0.58 -0.47
CA ARG A 106 -20.11 -1.84 -0.37
C ARG A 106 -19.60 -2.92 -1.32
N VAL A 107 -18.28 -3.10 -1.35
CA VAL A 107 -17.59 -4.11 -2.17
C VAL A 107 -17.58 -5.45 -1.45
#